data_AF-A0ABD5YRK0-F1
#
_entry.id   AF-A0ABD5YRK0-F1
#
_cell.length_a   1.000
_cell.length_b   1.000
_cell.length_c   1.000
_cell.angle_alpha   90.00
_cell.angle_beta   90.00
_cell.angle_gamma   90.00
#
_symmetry.space_group_name_H-M   'P 1'
#
loop_
_entity.id
_entity.type
_entity.pdbx_description
1 polymer ?
#
loop_
_entity_poly.entity_id
_entity_poly.type
_entity_poly.pdbx_seq_one_letter_code
_entity_poly.pdbx_strand_id
1 'polypeptide(L)'
;MTISYLSFDFLVFLIPIVVLALVNRSSLSARRLSVFGSLIVLTVVYATPWDNYLVSRGVWTYGSGVVYFRLGHVPLGEYAIFILQPLLIGLWFTHLDPNIEASVGTAPFPSRPVGSGVGFALALAGGALLTIESGYYLGALLIWITPILGLEWAFGGPALWRYRRVQLSALALPTLYFWLADAAAIHLGVWTVAEKTALGLAVAGLPIEELVFFALTNLLLVHGLVLIHWTDARIDASTS
;
A
#
# COMPACT_ATOMS: atom_id res chain seq x y z
N MET A 1 -13.59 14.28 24.62
CA MET A 1 -12.59 13.18 24.63
C MET A 1 -11.89 13.21 23.29
N THR A 2 -10.57 13.38 23.27
CA THR A 2 -9.79 13.30 22.03
C THR A 2 -9.68 11.82 21.65
N ILE A 3 -10.04 11.46 20.41
CA ILE A 3 -9.84 10.10 19.92
C ILE A 3 -8.34 9.84 19.77
N SER A 4 -7.86 8.71 20.26
CA SER A 4 -6.46 8.37 20.06
C SER A 4 -6.21 7.92 18.63
N TYR A 5 -4.98 8.09 18.16
CA TYR A 5 -4.60 7.70 16.80
C TYR A 5 -4.81 6.19 16.60
N LEU A 6 -4.31 5.38 17.53
CA LEU A 6 -4.49 3.93 17.50
C LEU A 6 -5.96 3.53 17.49
N SER A 7 -6.81 4.18 18.27
CA SER A 7 -8.25 3.91 18.29
C SER A 7 -8.93 4.27 16.98
N PHE A 8 -8.55 5.39 16.36
CA PHE A 8 -9.06 5.81 15.07
C PHE A 8 -8.73 4.76 14.00
N ASP A 9 -7.46 4.37 13.91
CA ASP A 9 -7.01 3.36 12.94
C ASP A 9 -7.70 2.02 13.17
N PHE A 10 -7.76 1.54 14.42
CA PHE A 10 -8.48 0.30 14.69
C PHE A 10 -9.94 0.36 14.27
N LEU A 11 -10.65 1.47 14.50
CA LEU A 11 -12.06 1.56 14.11
C LEU A 11 -12.25 1.54 12.59
N VAL A 12 -11.42 2.29 11.86
CA VAL A 12 -11.42 2.33 10.40
C VAL A 12 -11.11 0.94 9.84
N PHE A 13 -10.05 0.29 10.29
CA PHE A 13 -9.59 -0.95 9.69
C PHE A 13 -10.34 -2.20 10.18
N LEU A 14 -10.68 -2.29 11.47
CA LEU A 14 -11.18 -3.52 12.07
C LEU A 14 -12.57 -3.90 11.55
N ILE A 15 -13.47 -2.92 11.36
CA ILE A 15 -14.84 -3.18 10.89
C ILE A 15 -14.84 -3.87 9.52
N PRO A 16 -14.22 -3.32 8.46
CA PRO A 16 -14.21 -3.97 7.16
C PRO A 16 -13.41 -5.27 7.16
N ILE A 17 -12.33 -5.38 7.94
CA ILE A 17 -11.57 -6.64 8.10
C ILE A 17 -12.46 -7.74 8.68
N VAL A 18 -13.19 -7.46 9.76
CA VAL A 18 -14.07 -8.45 10.39
C VAL A 18 -15.19 -8.87 9.42
N VAL A 19 -15.82 -7.91 8.74
CA VAL A 19 -16.87 -8.20 7.76
C VAL A 19 -16.32 -9.09 6.64
N LEU A 20 -15.19 -8.72 6.03
CA LEU A 20 -14.59 -9.50 4.94
C LEU A 20 -14.11 -10.87 5.41
N ALA A 21 -13.54 -10.98 6.61
CA ALA A 21 -13.13 -12.26 7.18
C ALA A 21 -14.33 -13.19 7.41
N LEU A 22 -15.47 -12.67 7.88
CA LEU A 22 -16.69 -13.43 8.06
C LEU A 22 -17.31 -13.86 6.72
N VAL A 23 -17.38 -12.95 5.76
CA VAL A 23 -17.89 -13.22 4.40
C VAL A 23 -17.03 -14.26 3.69
N ASN A 24 -15.72 -14.18 3.82
CA ASN A 24 -14.78 -15.07 3.14
C ASN A 24 -14.38 -16.30 3.97
N ARG A 25 -15.03 -16.57 5.11
CA ARG A 25 -14.58 -17.58 6.09
C ARG A 25 -14.34 -18.98 5.50
N SER A 26 -15.17 -19.41 4.55
CA SER A 26 -15.05 -20.70 3.87
C SER A 26 -13.86 -20.77 2.90
N SER A 27 -13.38 -19.60 2.48
CA SER A 27 -12.33 -19.43 1.49
C SER A 27 -10.97 -19.10 2.12
N LEU A 28 -10.88 -18.98 3.45
CA LEU A 28 -9.64 -18.72 4.19
C LEU A 28 -8.88 -20.02 4.47
N SER A 29 -8.03 -20.43 3.53
CA SER A 29 -7.13 -21.57 3.71
C SER A 29 -5.86 -21.20 4.47
N ALA A 30 -5.19 -22.20 5.07
CA ALA A 30 -3.88 -22.00 5.72
C ALA A 30 -2.85 -21.37 4.76
N ARG A 31 -2.90 -21.75 3.48
CA ARG A 31 -2.06 -21.14 2.43
C ARG A 31 -2.34 -19.64 2.28
N ARG A 32 -3.60 -19.23 2.14
CA ARG A 32 -3.96 -17.80 2.03
C ARG A 32 -3.56 -17.02 3.29
N LEU A 33 -3.77 -17.58 4.47
CA LEU A 33 -3.32 -16.97 5.72
C LEU A 33 -1.79 -16.81 5.77
N SER A 34 -1.03 -17.78 5.23
CA SER A 34 0.43 -17.68 5.15
C SER A 34 0.88 -16.56 4.19
N VAL A 35 0.16 -16.35 3.09
CA VAL A 35 0.40 -15.25 2.15
C VAL A 35 0.15 -13.91 2.84
N PHE A 36 -0.97 -13.78 3.58
CA PHE A 36 -1.26 -12.54 4.33
C PHE A 36 -0.20 -12.28 5.39
N GLY A 37 0.18 -13.30 6.17
CA GLY A 37 1.24 -13.18 7.16
C GLY A 37 2.57 -12.75 6.55
N SER A 38 2.92 -13.30 5.39
CA SER A 38 4.15 -12.92 4.67
C SER A 38 4.11 -11.48 4.19
N LEU A 39 3.00 -11.02 3.61
CA LEU A 39 2.82 -9.63 3.20
C LEU A 39 2.87 -8.68 4.40
N ILE A 40 2.23 -9.01 5.51
CA ILE A 40 2.30 -8.22 6.75
C ILE A 40 3.73 -8.08 7.25
N VAL A 41 4.48 -9.18 7.32
CA VAL A 41 5.89 -9.15 7.74
C VAL A 41 6.71 -8.28 6.81
N LEU A 42 6.55 -8.44 5.49
CA LEU A 42 7.24 -7.62 4.50
C LEU A 42 6.89 -6.14 4.66
N THR A 43 5.61 -5.80 4.79
CA THR A 43 5.16 -4.41 4.97
C THR A 43 5.73 -3.80 6.25
N VAL A 44 5.66 -4.51 7.39
CA VAL A 44 6.23 -4.01 8.65
C VAL A 44 7.73 -3.77 8.51
N VAL A 45 8.49 -4.73 7.96
CA VAL A 45 9.94 -4.59 7.79
C VAL A 45 10.29 -3.47 6.81
N TYR A 46 9.52 -3.31 5.74
CA TYR A 46 9.81 -2.35 4.67
C TYR A 46 9.38 -0.91 4.99
N ALA A 47 8.22 -0.73 5.63
CA ALA A 47 7.67 0.59 5.96
C ALA A 47 8.33 1.18 7.22
N THR A 48 8.61 0.37 8.23
CA THR A 48 9.18 0.84 9.51
C THR A 48 10.36 1.81 9.38
N PRO A 49 11.43 1.50 8.60
CA PRO A 49 12.55 2.42 8.49
C PRO A 49 12.20 3.72 7.75
N TRP A 50 11.33 3.66 6.74
CA TRP A 50 10.91 4.83 5.96
C TRP A 50 10.05 5.79 6.81
N ASP A 51 9.05 5.26 7.49
CA ASP A 51 8.21 6.04 8.41
C ASP A 51 9.04 6.67 9.52
N ASN A 52 9.92 5.89 10.17
CA ASN A 52 10.79 6.42 11.24
C ASN A 52 11.68 7.55 10.73
N TYR A 53 12.22 7.39 9.52
CA TYR A 53 13.03 8.43 8.91
C TYR A 53 12.19 9.69 8.64
N LEU A 54 11.05 9.59 7.95
CA LEU A 54 10.27 10.78 7.58
C LEU A 54 9.63 11.49 8.78
N VAL A 55 9.14 10.75 9.78
CA VAL A 55 8.68 11.35 11.05
C VAL A 55 9.82 12.06 11.76
N SER A 56 11.03 11.49 11.78
CA SER A 56 12.20 12.16 12.39
C SER A 56 12.58 13.45 11.66
N ARG A 57 12.27 13.55 10.36
CA ARG A 57 12.46 14.75 9.52
C ARG A 57 11.30 15.74 9.62
N GLY A 58 10.26 15.42 10.37
CA GLY A 58 9.09 16.27 10.56
C GLY A 58 8.23 16.39 9.30
N VAL A 59 8.25 15.39 8.40
CA VAL A 59 7.41 15.40 7.19
C VAL A 59 5.93 15.38 7.56
N TRP A 60 5.59 14.69 8.65
CA TRP A 60 4.30 14.80 9.30
C TRP A 60 4.44 14.80 10.81
N THR A 61 3.38 15.24 11.48
CA THR A 61 3.30 15.37 12.94
C THR A 61 1.95 14.89 13.44
N TYR A 62 1.83 14.70 14.75
CA TYR A 62 0.65 14.13 15.39
C TYR A 62 0.00 15.15 16.32
N GLY A 63 -1.32 15.09 16.45
CA GLY A 63 -2.09 15.93 17.35
C GLY A 63 -1.67 15.80 18.82
N SER A 64 -1.96 16.83 19.62
CA SER A 64 -1.65 16.78 21.05
C SER A 64 -2.51 15.73 21.76
N GLY A 65 -1.88 14.83 22.52
CA GLY A 65 -2.55 13.82 23.34
C GLY A 65 -3.15 12.64 22.58
N VAL A 66 -2.94 12.53 21.26
CA VAL A 66 -3.46 11.41 20.44
C VAL A 66 -2.51 10.20 20.39
N VAL A 67 -1.24 10.40 20.73
CA VAL A 67 -0.18 9.38 20.71
C VAL A 67 0.11 8.89 22.12
N TYR A 68 -0.21 7.62 22.41
CA TYR A 68 0.09 6.99 23.70
C TYR A 68 1.48 6.36 23.77
N PHE A 69 1.93 5.74 22.68
CA PHE A 69 3.22 5.04 22.62
C PHE A 69 3.84 5.20 21.24
N ARG A 70 5.18 5.27 21.20
CA ARG A 70 5.99 5.29 19.98
C ARG A 70 7.00 4.15 20.01
N LEU A 71 7.21 3.52 18.86
CA LEU A 71 8.37 2.66 18.62
C LEU A 71 9.32 3.44 17.70
N GLY A 72 10.47 3.85 18.24
CA GLY A 72 11.31 4.86 17.59
C GLY A 72 10.61 6.21 17.54
N HIS A 73 10.51 6.81 16.36
CA HIS A 73 9.81 8.09 16.14
C HIS A 73 8.32 7.90 15.87
N VAL A 74 7.88 6.69 15.55
CA VAL A 74 6.58 6.42 14.93
C VAL A 74 5.58 5.92 15.99
N PRO A 75 4.35 6.46 16.06
CA PRO A 75 3.30 5.96 16.94
C PRO A 75 2.86 4.54 16.59
N LEU A 76 2.28 3.81 17.56
CA LEU A 76 1.70 2.48 17.28
C LEU A 76 0.56 2.48 16.25
N GLY A 77 -0.11 3.62 16.01
CA GLY A 77 -1.15 3.74 14.98
C GLY A 77 -0.63 3.37 13.59
N GLU A 78 0.54 3.88 13.22
CA GLU A 78 1.19 3.59 11.94
C GLU A 78 1.53 2.11 11.80
N TYR A 79 2.00 1.47 12.88
CA TYR A 79 2.24 0.01 12.88
C TYR A 79 0.93 -0.78 12.72
N ALA A 80 -0.20 -0.26 13.21
CA ALA A 80 -1.50 -0.84 12.93
C ALA A 80 -1.81 -0.74 11.42
N ILE A 81 -1.52 0.38 10.76
CA ILE A 81 -1.67 0.52 9.30
C ILE A 81 -0.80 -0.52 8.57
N PHE A 82 0.47 -0.69 8.96
CA PHE A 82 1.38 -1.67 8.32
C PHE A 82 0.87 -3.11 8.39
N ILE A 83 0.05 -3.44 9.39
CA ILE A 83 -0.51 -4.78 9.60
C ILE A 83 -1.90 -4.90 8.97
N LEU A 84 -2.75 -3.90 9.19
CA LEU A 84 -4.16 -3.96 8.85
C LEU A 84 -4.40 -3.66 7.37
N GLN A 85 -3.57 -2.83 6.73
CA GLN A 85 -3.68 -2.55 5.29
C GLN A 85 -3.42 -3.81 4.43
N PRO A 86 -2.31 -4.56 4.59
CA PRO A 86 -2.12 -5.83 3.85
C PRO A 86 -3.21 -6.86 4.12
N LEU A 87 -3.69 -6.94 5.36
CA LEU A 87 -4.78 -7.85 5.73
C LEU A 87 -6.09 -7.48 5.02
N LEU A 88 -6.47 -6.20 5.06
CA LEU A 88 -7.66 -5.70 4.37
C LEU A 88 -7.60 -5.98 2.87
N ILE A 89 -6.47 -5.66 2.23
CA ILE A 89 -6.29 -5.87 0.79
C ILE A 89 -6.30 -7.36 0.44
N GLY A 90 -5.64 -8.21 1.24
CA GLY A 90 -5.65 -9.66 1.05
C GLY A 90 -7.06 -10.25 1.16
N LEU A 91 -7.84 -9.79 2.14
CA LEU A 91 -9.24 -10.19 2.31
C LEU A 91 -10.13 -9.66 1.17
N TRP A 92 -9.95 -8.42 0.75
CA TRP A 92 -10.68 -7.85 -0.39
C TRP A 92 -10.35 -8.58 -1.70
N PHE A 93 -9.07 -8.86 -1.95
CA PHE A 93 -8.63 -9.64 -3.10
C PHE A 93 -9.22 -11.06 -3.08
N THR A 94 -9.29 -11.68 -1.91
CA THR A 94 -9.96 -12.98 -1.71
C THR A 94 -11.45 -12.90 -2.03
N HIS A 95 -12.11 -11.81 -1.65
CA HIS A 95 -13.53 -11.61 -1.94
C HIS A 95 -13.80 -11.48 -3.45
N LEU A 96 -12.89 -10.84 -4.18
CA LEU A 96 -12.98 -10.74 -5.64
C LEU A 96 -12.78 -12.10 -6.34
N ASP A 97 -12.20 -13.08 -5.64
CA ASP A 97 -11.90 -14.45 -6.07
C ASP A 97 -11.39 -14.53 -7.53
N PRO A 98 -10.28 -13.84 -7.85
CA PRO A 98 -9.83 -13.75 -9.24
C PRO A 98 -9.29 -15.10 -9.71
N ASN A 99 -9.78 -15.55 -10.87
CA ASN A 99 -9.24 -16.71 -11.55
C ASN A 99 -7.90 -16.36 -12.23
N ILE A 100 -6.79 -16.63 -11.54
CA ILE A 100 -5.43 -16.42 -12.03
C ILE A 100 -4.85 -17.75 -12.53
N GLU A 101 -4.47 -17.77 -13.81
CA GLU A 101 -4.05 -18.95 -14.54
C GLU A 101 -2.51 -18.99 -14.66
N ALA A 102 -1.95 -20.19 -14.70
CA ALA A 102 -0.51 -20.41 -14.86
C ALA A 102 0.05 -19.85 -16.19
N SER A 103 -0.72 -20.08 -17.27
CA SER A 103 -0.38 -19.67 -18.62
C SER A 103 -0.88 -18.25 -18.89
N VAL A 104 0.00 -17.28 -18.68
CA VAL A 104 -0.24 -15.94 -19.18
C VAL A 104 0.30 -15.86 -20.60
N GLY A 105 -0.58 -15.61 -21.56
CA GLY A 105 -0.18 -15.39 -22.95
C GLY A 105 0.79 -14.21 -23.09
N THR A 106 1.32 -14.00 -24.30
CA THR A 106 2.22 -12.88 -24.56
C THR A 106 1.48 -11.55 -24.41
N ALA A 107 2.06 -10.62 -23.64
CA ALA A 107 1.56 -9.25 -23.58
C ALA A 107 1.70 -8.57 -24.96
N PRO A 108 0.81 -7.62 -25.31
CA PRO A 108 0.81 -6.96 -26.63
C PRO A 108 1.99 -6.00 -26.84
N PHE A 109 2.79 -5.76 -25.81
CA PHE A 109 4.00 -4.95 -25.81
C PHE A 109 5.05 -5.60 -24.90
N PRO A 110 6.33 -5.20 -24.95
CA PRO A 110 7.36 -5.73 -24.06
C PRO A 110 7.12 -5.23 -22.62
N SER A 111 6.17 -5.88 -21.94
CA SER A 111 5.60 -5.40 -20.68
C SER A 111 6.62 -5.32 -19.55
N ARG A 112 7.55 -6.28 -19.50
CA ARG A 112 8.63 -6.30 -18.51
C ARG A 112 9.49 -5.03 -18.58
N PRO A 113 10.22 -4.75 -19.68
CA PRO A 113 11.10 -3.58 -19.73
C PRO A 113 10.32 -2.26 -19.69
N VAL A 114 9.11 -2.19 -20.25
CA VAL A 114 8.29 -0.97 -20.18
C VAL A 114 7.87 -0.67 -18.74
N GLY A 115 7.24 -1.63 -18.04
CA GLY A 115 6.80 -1.42 -16.66
C GLY A 115 7.96 -1.18 -15.71
N SER A 116 9.07 -1.92 -15.88
CA SER A 116 10.30 -1.70 -15.11
C SER A 116 10.85 -0.29 -15.35
N GLY A 117 10.92 0.12 -16.61
CA GLY A 117 11.39 1.44 -17.00
C GLY A 117 10.55 2.57 -16.39
N VAL A 118 9.22 2.42 -16.36
CA VAL A 118 8.33 3.38 -15.69
C VAL A 118 8.62 3.46 -14.19
N GLY A 119 8.73 2.32 -13.50
CA GLY A 119 9.05 2.29 -12.07
C GLY A 119 10.37 2.99 -11.74
N PHE A 120 11.45 2.69 -12.48
CA PHE A 120 12.74 3.36 -12.28
C PHE A 120 12.74 4.84 -12.70
N ALA A 121 12.00 5.20 -13.75
CA ALA A 121 11.87 6.61 -14.15
C ALA A 121 11.16 7.43 -13.07
N LEU A 122 10.12 6.89 -12.44
CA LEU A 122 9.45 7.53 -11.30
C LEU A 122 10.37 7.64 -10.08
N ALA A 123 11.23 6.65 -9.85
CA ALA A 123 12.23 6.72 -8.78
C ALA A 123 13.27 7.83 -9.03
N LEU A 124 13.73 7.99 -10.27
CA LEU A 124 14.61 9.08 -10.67
C LEU A 124 13.93 10.44 -10.51
N ALA A 125 12.67 10.56 -10.89
CA ALA A 125 11.86 11.76 -10.64
C ALA A 125 11.74 12.03 -9.13
N GLY A 126 11.54 10.98 -8.32
CA GLY A 126 11.55 11.07 -6.86
C GLY A 126 12.89 11.60 -6.32
N GLY A 127 14.01 11.09 -6.83
CA GLY A 127 15.35 11.57 -6.51
C GLY A 127 15.56 13.05 -6.86
N ALA A 128 15.02 13.52 -7.99
CA ALA A 128 15.05 14.93 -8.34
C ALA A 128 14.19 15.77 -7.37
N LEU A 129 12.99 15.30 -7.01
CA LEU A 129 12.10 15.98 -6.06
C LEU A 129 12.69 16.09 -4.66
N LEU A 130 13.53 15.16 -4.21
CA LEU A 130 14.24 15.25 -2.93
C LEU A 130 15.16 16.48 -2.83
N THR A 131 15.55 17.08 -3.95
CA THR A 131 16.36 18.31 -3.98
C THR A 131 15.53 19.59 -3.78
N ILE A 132 14.20 19.46 -3.75
CA ILE A 132 13.23 20.56 -3.62
C ILE A 132 12.51 20.37 -2.29
N GLU A 133 12.53 21.38 -1.41
CA GLU A 133 11.95 21.26 -0.06
C GLU A 133 10.47 20.84 -0.09
N SER A 134 9.64 21.54 -0.89
CA SER A 134 8.22 21.21 -1.07
C SER A 134 7.97 19.92 -1.85
N GLY A 135 8.97 19.40 -2.55
CA GLY A 135 8.91 18.12 -3.24
C GLY A 135 9.37 16.94 -2.37
N TYR A 136 9.88 17.20 -1.16
CA TYR A 136 10.59 16.20 -0.37
C TYR A 136 9.71 14.99 -0.03
N TYR A 137 8.47 15.21 0.38
CA TYR A 137 7.59 14.10 0.76
C TYR A 137 7.27 13.20 -0.43
N LEU A 138 6.78 13.78 -1.53
CA LEU A 138 6.51 13.02 -2.76
C LEU A 138 7.79 12.35 -3.30
N GLY A 139 8.92 13.04 -3.23
CA GLY A 139 10.22 12.51 -3.65
C GLY A 139 10.64 11.28 -2.87
N ALA A 140 10.53 11.35 -1.54
CA ALA A 140 10.81 10.24 -0.63
C ALA A 140 9.87 9.05 -0.84
N LEU A 141 8.60 9.32 -1.17
CA LEU A 141 7.63 8.29 -1.49
C LEU A 141 8.00 7.56 -2.80
N LEU A 142 8.25 8.31 -3.87
CA LEU A 142 8.52 7.75 -5.19
C LEU A 142 9.81 6.94 -5.20
N ILE A 143 10.89 7.47 -4.64
CA ILE A 143 12.19 6.77 -4.62
C ILE A 143 12.13 5.48 -3.78
N TRP A 144 11.27 5.43 -2.77
CA TRP A 144 11.13 4.27 -1.90
C TRP A 144 10.26 3.18 -2.52
N ILE A 145 9.10 3.52 -3.09
CA ILE A 145 8.14 2.49 -3.54
C ILE A 145 8.35 2.08 -5.00
N THR A 146 8.57 3.05 -5.90
CA THR A 146 8.49 2.78 -7.34
C THR A 146 9.60 1.91 -7.93
N PRO A 147 10.83 1.82 -7.37
CA PRO A 147 11.79 0.80 -7.78
C PRO A 147 11.27 -0.62 -7.56
N ILE A 148 10.58 -0.88 -6.45
CA ILE A 148 10.05 -2.21 -6.13
C ILE A 148 8.92 -2.57 -7.11
N LEU A 149 8.04 -1.62 -7.40
CA LEU A 149 7.04 -1.79 -8.47
C LEU A 149 7.72 -2.11 -9.81
N GLY A 150 8.84 -1.44 -10.12
CA GLY A 150 9.65 -1.74 -11.30
C GLY A 150 10.16 -3.19 -11.32
N LEU A 151 10.64 -3.70 -10.18
CA LEU A 151 11.09 -5.09 -10.04
C LEU A 151 9.94 -6.11 -10.18
N GLU A 152 8.76 -5.81 -9.65
CA GLU A 152 7.55 -6.65 -9.84
C GLU A 152 7.15 -6.76 -11.32
N TRP A 153 7.25 -5.65 -12.05
CA TRP A 153 7.03 -5.64 -13.50
C TRP A 153 8.14 -6.38 -14.26
N ALA A 154 9.40 -6.30 -13.82
CA ALA A 154 10.49 -7.08 -14.40
C ALA A 154 10.21 -8.58 -14.26
N PHE A 155 9.75 -9.01 -13.08
CA PHE A 155 9.43 -10.40 -12.77
C PHE A 155 8.22 -10.91 -13.58
N GLY A 156 7.07 -10.27 -13.40
CA GLY A 156 5.78 -10.78 -13.88
C GLY A 156 4.96 -9.82 -14.73
N GLY A 157 5.58 -8.87 -15.41
CA GLY A 157 4.90 -7.85 -16.24
C GLY A 157 3.78 -8.36 -17.16
N PRO A 158 3.91 -9.52 -17.86
CA PRO A 158 2.80 -10.07 -18.64
C PRO A 158 1.59 -10.44 -17.78
N ALA A 159 1.80 -11.04 -16.61
CA ALA A 159 0.74 -11.39 -15.66
C ALA A 159 0.06 -10.13 -15.12
N LEU A 160 0.85 -9.15 -14.69
CA LEU A 160 0.32 -7.85 -14.24
C LEU A 160 -0.48 -7.16 -15.35
N TRP A 161 -0.01 -7.18 -16.60
CA TRP A 161 -0.78 -6.59 -17.69
C TRP A 161 -2.10 -7.35 -17.97
N ARG A 162 -2.05 -8.70 -17.96
CA ARG A 162 -3.21 -9.56 -18.22
C ARG A 162 -4.32 -9.35 -17.19
N TYR A 163 -3.95 -9.20 -15.92
CA TYR A 163 -4.87 -9.07 -14.78
C TYR A 163 -5.09 -7.61 -14.34
N ARG A 164 -4.80 -6.62 -15.19
CA ARG A 164 -5.00 -5.19 -14.87
C ARG A 164 -6.42 -4.83 -14.42
N ARG A 165 -7.45 -5.53 -14.92
CA ARG A 165 -8.84 -5.31 -14.49
C ARG A 165 -9.07 -5.79 -13.05
N VAL A 166 -8.52 -6.95 -12.70
CA VAL A 166 -8.55 -7.47 -11.32
C VAL A 166 -7.80 -6.49 -10.42
N GLN A 167 -6.64 -5.99 -10.85
CA GLN A 167 -5.88 -4.99 -10.09
C GLN A 167 -6.69 -3.72 -9.87
N LEU A 168 -7.31 -3.16 -10.92
CA LEU A 168 -8.16 -1.97 -10.78
C LEU A 168 -9.30 -2.19 -9.77
N SER A 169 -9.97 -3.35 -9.79
CA SER A 169 -11.00 -3.70 -8.80
C SER A 169 -10.44 -3.90 -7.40
N ALA A 170 -9.27 -4.52 -7.27
CA ALA A 170 -8.59 -4.72 -6.00
C ALA A 170 -8.03 -3.41 -5.41
N LEU A 171 -7.76 -2.41 -6.24
CA LEU A 171 -7.20 -1.13 -5.84
C LEU A 171 -8.25 -0.06 -5.57
N ALA A 172 -9.23 0.09 -6.45
CA ALA A 172 -10.10 1.27 -6.46
C ALA A 172 -10.85 1.44 -5.14
N LEU A 173 -11.48 0.38 -4.64
CA LEU A 173 -12.29 0.46 -3.43
C LEU A 173 -11.43 0.65 -2.17
N PRO A 174 -10.38 -0.16 -1.90
CA PRO A 174 -9.51 0.09 -0.74
C PRO A 174 -8.80 1.45 -0.79
N THR A 175 -8.35 1.89 -1.97
CA THR A 175 -7.67 3.19 -2.11
C THR A 175 -8.61 4.34 -1.80
N LEU A 176 -9.82 4.33 -2.37
CA LEU A 176 -10.83 5.34 -2.05
C LEU A 176 -11.20 5.32 -0.57
N TYR A 177 -11.32 4.12 0.01
CA TYR A 177 -11.62 3.98 1.44
C TYR A 177 -10.52 4.60 2.32
N PHE A 178 -9.25 4.34 2.03
CA PHE A 178 -8.15 4.92 2.79
C PHE A 178 -8.02 6.42 2.59
N TRP A 179 -8.26 6.94 1.38
CA TRP A 179 -8.30 8.39 1.16
C TRP A 179 -9.36 9.06 2.03
N LEU A 180 -10.56 8.47 2.12
CA LEU A 180 -11.63 9.02 2.96
C LEU A 180 -11.29 8.94 4.45
N ALA A 181 -10.74 7.80 4.89
CA ALA A 181 -10.33 7.62 6.28
C ALA A 181 -9.22 8.60 6.67
N ASP A 182 -8.22 8.77 5.81
CA ASP A 182 -7.09 9.62 6.09
C ASP A 182 -7.44 11.11 6.05
N ALA A 183 -8.28 11.52 5.09
CA ALA A 183 -8.86 12.86 5.08
C ALA A 183 -9.63 13.16 6.37
N ALA A 184 -10.37 12.17 6.90
CA ALA A 184 -11.05 12.30 8.17
C ALA A 184 -10.06 12.39 9.35
N ALA A 185 -8.97 11.61 9.35
CA ALA A 185 -7.94 11.66 10.38
C ALA A 185 -7.28 13.06 10.47
N ILE A 186 -6.93 13.63 9.31
CA ILE A 186 -6.35 14.97 9.20
C ILE A 186 -7.37 16.02 9.66
N HIS A 187 -8.62 15.93 9.20
CA HIS A 187 -9.68 16.87 9.60
C HIS A 187 -9.95 16.85 11.12
N LEU A 188 -9.84 15.68 11.75
CA LEU A 188 -9.99 15.50 13.18
C LEU A 188 -8.74 15.90 13.98
N GLY A 189 -7.67 16.32 13.30
CA GLY A 189 -6.40 16.70 13.93
C GLY A 189 -5.66 15.54 14.59
N VAL A 190 -5.92 14.30 14.15
CA VAL A 190 -5.20 13.11 14.62
C VAL A 190 -3.73 13.22 14.21
N TRP A 191 -3.49 13.64 12.97
CA TRP A 191 -2.17 13.87 12.43
C TRP A 191 -2.25 14.90 11.30
N THR A 192 -1.11 15.47 10.90
CA THR A 192 -1.04 16.45 9.81
C THR A 192 0.31 16.40 9.10
N VAL A 193 0.29 16.66 7.79
CA VAL A 193 1.48 16.78 6.94
C VAL A 193 2.09 18.18 7.12
N ALA A 194 3.41 18.26 7.16
CA ALA A 194 4.12 19.53 7.23
C ALA A 194 4.06 20.27 5.89
N GLU A 195 3.52 21.49 5.92
CA GLU A 195 3.35 22.34 4.73
C GLU A 195 4.65 22.59 3.97
N LYS A 196 5.79 22.62 4.67
CA LYS A 196 7.10 22.88 4.08
C LYS A 196 7.57 21.77 3.14
N THR A 197 7.25 20.52 3.48
CA THR A 197 7.74 19.33 2.77
C THR A 197 6.75 18.76 1.77
N ALA A 198 5.56 19.35 1.71
CA ALA A 198 4.49 18.97 0.80
C ALA A 198 4.31 20.01 -0.31
N LEU A 199 3.73 19.59 -1.44
CA LEU A 199 3.47 20.42 -2.61
C LEU A 199 2.40 21.49 -2.36
N GLY A 200 1.67 21.40 -1.25
CA GLY A 200 0.57 22.31 -0.92
C GLY A 200 -0.69 22.09 -1.76
N LEU A 201 -0.75 20.99 -2.53
CA LEU A 201 -1.93 20.59 -3.30
C LEU A 201 -2.75 19.58 -2.51
N ALA A 202 -4.06 19.80 -2.42
CA ALA A 202 -4.98 18.89 -1.74
C ALA A 202 -6.26 18.68 -2.55
N VAL A 203 -6.82 17.48 -2.48
CA VAL A 203 -8.12 17.12 -3.05
C VAL A 203 -9.06 16.80 -1.89
N ALA A 204 -10.15 17.57 -1.77
CA ALA A 204 -11.11 17.42 -0.67
C ALA A 204 -10.47 17.42 0.75
N GLY A 205 -9.37 18.18 0.93
CA GLY A 205 -8.65 18.28 2.20
C GLY A 205 -7.54 17.24 2.41
N LEU A 206 -7.37 16.28 1.49
CA LEU A 206 -6.30 15.29 1.54
C LEU A 206 -5.11 15.73 0.67
N PRO A 207 -3.88 15.83 1.22
CA PRO A 207 -2.69 16.14 0.42
C PRO A 207 -2.48 15.17 -0.73
N ILE A 208 -1.95 15.65 -1.86
CA ILE A 208 -1.73 14.80 -3.03
C ILE A 208 -0.72 13.68 -2.76
N GLU A 209 0.22 13.91 -1.86
CA GLU A 209 1.18 12.90 -1.41
C GLU A 209 0.49 11.72 -0.74
N GLU A 210 -0.56 11.95 0.06
CA GLU A 210 -1.37 10.89 0.66
C GLU A 210 -2.19 10.14 -0.38
N LEU A 211 -2.72 10.87 -1.37
CA LEU A 211 -3.39 10.22 -2.50
C LEU A 211 -2.47 9.21 -3.18
N VAL A 212 -1.24 9.64 -3.46
CA VAL A 212 -0.21 8.82 -4.10
C VAL A 212 0.28 7.72 -3.15
N PHE A 213 0.43 7.99 -1.85
CA PHE A 213 0.89 7.03 -0.84
C PHE A 213 -0.02 5.82 -0.79
N PHE A 214 -1.33 6.02 -0.56
CA PHE A 214 -2.26 4.90 -0.50
C PHE A 214 -2.42 4.20 -1.85
N ALA A 215 -2.37 4.93 -2.97
CA ALA A 215 -2.42 4.32 -4.28
C ALA A 215 -1.21 3.40 -4.54
N LEU A 216 0.01 3.85 -4.23
CA LEU A 216 1.25 3.10 -4.48
C LEU A 216 1.43 1.94 -3.50
N THR A 217 1.13 2.14 -2.22
CA THR A 217 1.22 1.05 -1.21
C THR A 217 0.19 -0.04 -1.49
N ASN A 218 -1.04 0.33 -1.85
CA ASN A 218 -2.04 -0.64 -2.28
C ASN A 218 -1.62 -1.35 -3.57
N LEU A 219 -1.06 -0.62 -4.54
CA LEU A 219 -0.57 -1.19 -5.80
C LEU A 219 0.50 -2.26 -5.57
N LEU A 220 1.46 -1.96 -4.69
CA LEU A 220 2.51 -2.90 -4.30
C LEU A 220 1.92 -4.20 -3.70
N LEU A 221 0.95 -4.06 -2.79
CA LEU A 221 0.29 -5.21 -2.17
C LEU A 221 -0.53 -6.03 -3.18
N VAL A 222 -1.27 -5.37 -4.06
CA VAL A 222 -2.10 -6.03 -5.08
C VAL A 222 -1.23 -6.71 -6.14
N HIS A 223 -0.13 -6.09 -6.58
CA HIS A 223 0.84 -6.75 -7.46
C HIS A 223 1.41 -8.00 -6.79
N GLY A 224 1.88 -7.89 -5.55
CA GLY A 224 2.37 -9.04 -4.78
C GLY A 224 1.36 -10.19 -4.75
N LEU A 225 0.09 -9.90 -4.48
CA LEU A 225 -0.98 -10.90 -4.50
C LEU A 225 -1.16 -11.55 -5.88
N VAL A 226 -1.23 -10.76 -6.95
CA VAL A 226 -1.35 -11.29 -8.32
C VAL A 226 -0.16 -12.18 -8.68
N LEU A 227 1.06 -11.74 -8.36
CA LEU A 227 2.30 -12.46 -8.68
C LEU A 227 2.43 -13.76 -7.88
N ILE A 228 2.04 -13.76 -6.60
CA ILE A 228 2.03 -14.96 -5.77
C ILE A 228 1.03 -15.98 -6.32
N HIS A 229 -0.22 -15.57 -6.59
CA HIS A 229 -1.23 -16.48 -7.14
C HIS A 229 -0.84 -17.01 -8.52
N TRP A 230 -0.23 -16.17 -9.36
CA TRP A 230 0.29 -16.58 -10.66
C TRP A 230 1.43 -17.59 -10.53
N THR A 231 2.34 -17.38 -9.58
CA THR A 231 3.45 -18.30 -9.31
C THR A 231 2.95 -19.63 -8.78
N ASP A 232 2.00 -19.61 -7.85
CA ASP A 232 1.36 -20.82 -7.30
C ASP A 232 0.68 -21.64 -8.41
N ALA A 233 -0.12 -20.99 -9.26
CA ALA A 233 -0.76 -21.67 -10.39
C ALA A 233 0.26 -22.35 -11.32
N ARG A 234 1.43 -21.73 -11.53
CA ARG A 234 2.52 -22.31 -12.32
C ARG A 234 3.19 -23.50 -11.65
N ILE A 235 3.38 -23.44 -10.33
CA ILE A 235 3.93 -24.55 -9.56
C ILE A 235 2.97 -25.74 -9.65
N ASP A 236 1.69 -25.51 -9.35
CA ASP A 236 0.67 -26.56 -9.37
C ASP A 236 0.58 -27.24 -10.76
N ALA A 237 0.58 -26.44 -11.84
CA ALA A 237 0.59 -26.94 -13.22
C ALA A 237 1.87 -27.67 -13.65
N SER A 238 2.99 -27.49 -12.94
CA SER A 238 4.24 -28.22 -13.19
C SER A 238 4.32 -29.54 -12.44
N THR A 239 3.49 -29.71 -11.41
CA THR A 239 3.42 -30.90 -10.56
C THR A 239 2.28 -31.86 -10.90
N SER A 240 1.36 -31.45 -11.79
CA SER A 240 0.26 -32.25 -12.35
C SER A 240 0.68 -32.97 -13.63
#